data_AF-A0A059WX56-F1
#
_entry.id   AF-A0A059WX56-F1
#
_cell.length_a   1.000
_cell.length_b   1.000
_cell.length_c   1.000
_cell.angle_alpha   90.00
_cell.angle_beta   90.00
_cell.angle_gamma   90.00
#
_symmetry.space_group_name_H-M   'P 1'
#
loop_
_entity.id
_entity.type
_entity.pdbx_description
1 polymer ?
#
loop_
_entity_poly.entity_id
_entity_poly.type
_entity_poly.pdbx_seq_one_letter_code
_entity_poly.pdbx_strand_id
1 'polypeptide(L)'
;YEPKSGTSMASPHVAGIAALMLSHKPSLTAKQVKAIIIATAEPTPALASRIKASGRASAYNALTEIPPAKSKPTILRVNINKKKVTIEGMGFLNGSSVIEVNGVAISDIKYDDSYSVGNGTLSRLRSEPGKKTIKKMFPKGQLVDVTVFNPTTGERSPKFATGLF
;
A
#
# COMPACT_ATOMS: atom_id res chain seq x y z
N TYR A 1 -34.19 -6.65 14.14
CA TYR A 1 -32.83 -6.58 13.55
C TYR A 1 -31.87 -6.05 14.60
N GLU A 2 -30.63 -6.54 14.63
CA GLU A 2 -29.60 -6.10 15.58
C GLU A 2 -28.26 -5.91 14.87
N PRO A 3 -27.51 -4.83 15.16
CA PRO A 3 -26.16 -4.66 14.64
C PRO A 3 -25.18 -5.62 15.35
N LYS A 4 -24.36 -6.32 14.56
CA LYS A 4 -23.28 -7.20 15.06
C LYS A 4 -21.97 -6.84 14.37
N SER A 5 -20.85 -7.15 15.02
CA SER A 5 -19.50 -6.89 14.52
C SER A 5 -18.64 -8.14 14.59
N GLY A 6 -17.77 -8.35 13.59
CA GLY A 6 -16.79 -9.43 13.58
C GLY A 6 -16.41 -9.88 12.17
N THR A 7 -15.37 -10.70 12.06
CA THR A 7 -14.99 -11.33 10.78
C THR A 7 -16.11 -12.21 10.24
N SER A 8 -16.93 -12.81 11.11
CA SER A 8 -18.16 -13.51 10.73
C SER A 8 -19.20 -12.63 10.04
N MET A 9 -19.18 -11.32 10.24
CA MET A 9 -20.01 -10.36 9.49
C MET A 9 -19.31 -9.86 8.22
N ALA A 10 -17.97 -9.82 8.19
CA ALA A 10 -17.21 -9.47 6.99
C ALA A 10 -17.30 -10.55 5.90
N SER A 11 -17.19 -11.84 6.28
CA SER A 11 -17.24 -12.98 5.36
C SER A 11 -18.48 -13.02 4.46
N PRO A 12 -19.73 -12.88 4.97
CA PRO A 12 -20.93 -12.90 4.12
C PRO A 12 -21.03 -11.71 3.17
N HIS A 13 -20.41 -10.56 3.47
CA HIS A 13 -20.33 -9.46 2.50
C HIS A 13 -19.50 -9.85 1.28
N VAL A 14 -18.33 -10.47 1.49
CA VAL A 14 -17.48 -10.94 0.38
C VAL A 14 -18.14 -12.08 -0.39
N ALA A 15 -18.84 -12.98 0.31
CA ALA A 15 -19.63 -14.04 -0.33
C ALA A 15 -20.74 -13.45 -1.22
N GLY A 16 -21.42 -12.40 -0.76
CA GLY A 16 -22.42 -11.67 -1.55
C GLY A 16 -21.83 -11.02 -2.81
N ILE A 17 -20.63 -10.43 -2.71
CA ILE A 17 -19.92 -9.89 -3.89
C ILE A 17 -19.61 -11.01 -4.88
N ALA A 18 -19.09 -12.15 -4.43
CA ALA A 18 -18.81 -13.29 -5.30
C ALA A 18 -20.08 -13.82 -5.99
N ALA A 19 -21.19 -13.93 -5.26
CA ALA A 19 -22.47 -14.32 -5.82
C ALA A 19 -22.98 -13.33 -6.87
N LEU A 20 -22.85 -12.02 -6.61
CA LEU A 20 -23.20 -10.96 -7.56
C LEU A 20 -22.35 -11.03 -8.84
N MET A 21 -21.05 -11.30 -8.70
CA MET A 21 -20.18 -11.48 -9.86
C MET A 21 -20.56 -12.71 -10.69
N LEU A 22 -20.88 -13.83 -10.03
CA LEU A 22 -21.28 -15.07 -10.70
C LEU A 22 -22.68 -14.99 -11.31
N SER A 23 -23.60 -14.19 -10.76
CA SER A 23 -24.89 -13.94 -11.40
C SER A 23 -24.75 -13.10 -12.66
N HIS A 24 -23.78 -12.20 -12.71
CA HIS A 24 -23.49 -11.36 -13.88
C HIS A 24 -22.61 -12.07 -14.94
N LYS A 25 -21.61 -12.85 -14.49
CA LYS A 25 -20.68 -13.60 -15.35
C LYS A 25 -20.51 -15.05 -14.83
N PRO A 26 -21.47 -15.95 -15.14
CA PRO A 26 -21.48 -17.31 -14.59
C PRO A 26 -20.28 -18.20 -15.00
N SER A 27 -19.57 -17.83 -16.07
CA SER A 27 -18.40 -18.57 -16.56
C SER A 27 -17.12 -18.31 -15.75
N LEU A 28 -17.13 -17.35 -14.80
CA LEU A 28 -15.96 -17.07 -13.97
C LEU A 28 -15.64 -18.27 -13.07
N THR A 29 -14.39 -18.69 -13.08
CA THR A 29 -13.87 -19.65 -12.11
C THR A 29 -13.68 -19.00 -10.74
N ALA A 30 -13.71 -19.79 -9.67
CA ALA A 30 -13.43 -19.29 -8.32
C ALA A 30 -12.08 -18.56 -8.20
N LYS A 31 -11.06 -19.00 -8.97
CA LYS A 31 -9.76 -18.35 -9.03
C LYS A 31 -9.85 -16.95 -9.64
N GLN A 32 -10.61 -16.80 -10.73
CA GLN A 32 -10.83 -15.49 -11.36
C GLN A 32 -11.63 -14.56 -10.45
N VAL A 33 -12.71 -15.04 -9.82
CA VAL A 33 -13.49 -14.26 -8.84
C VAL A 33 -12.60 -13.72 -7.72
N LYS A 34 -11.78 -14.58 -7.11
CA LYS A 34 -10.81 -14.17 -6.08
C LYS A 34 -9.82 -13.13 -6.59
N ALA A 35 -9.27 -13.33 -7.79
CA ALA A 35 -8.29 -12.41 -8.38
C ALA A 35 -8.90 -11.03 -8.63
N ILE A 36 -10.10 -10.98 -9.21
CA ILE A 36 -10.82 -9.73 -9.48
C ILE A 36 -11.14 -9.01 -8.17
N ILE A 37 -11.68 -9.68 -7.15
CA ILE A 37 -12.00 -9.03 -5.85
C ILE A 37 -10.73 -8.42 -5.22
N ILE A 38 -9.59 -9.11 -5.28
CA ILE A 38 -8.31 -8.59 -4.77
C ILE A 38 -7.82 -7.40 -5.61
N ALA A 39 -7.88 -7.51 -6.94
CA ALA A 39 -7.41 -6.48 -7.86
C ALA A 39 -8.28 -5.21 -7.86
N THR A 40 -9.53 -5.32 -7.46
CA THR A 40 -10.51 -4.22 -7.45
C THR A 40 -10.77 -3.67 -6.04
N ALA A 41 -10.13 -4.24 -5.03
CA ALA A 41 -10.23 -3.79 -3.65
C ALA A 41 -9.73 -2.36 -3.50
N GLU A 42 -10.50 -1.54 -2.79
CA GLU A 42 -10.21 -0.14 -2.51
C GLU A 42 -9.04 -0.01 -1.54
N PRO A 43 -7.91 0.57 -1.97
CA PRO A 43 -6.73 0.72 -1.14
C PRO A 43 -7.09 1.46 0.16
N THR A 44 -6.81 0.85 1.31
CA THR A 44 -7.25 1.36 2.62
C THR A 44 -6.04 1.46 3.55
N PRO A 45 -5.69 2.67 4.05
CA PRO A 45 -4.51 2.88 4.89
C PRO A 45 -4.39 1.92 6.08
N ALA A 46 -5.49 1.65 6.80
CA ALA A 46 -5.48 0.74 7.95
C ALA A 46 -5.11 -0.72 7.60
N LEU A 47 -5.21 -1.10 6.33
CA LEU A 47 -4.92 -2.44 5.81
C LEU A 47 -3.60 -2.51 5.03
N ALA A 48 -2.94 -1.35 4.82
CA ALA A 48 -1.66 -1.25 4.13
C ALA A 48 -0.63 -2.23 4.69
N SER A 49 -0.02 -3.05 3.84
CA SER A 49 0.99 -4.03 4.24
C SER A 49 0.53 -5.09 5.27
N ARG A 50 -0.77 -5.19 5.59
CA ARG A 50 -1.32 -6.14 6.58
C ARG A 50 -2.02 -7.33 5.95
N ILE A 51 -2.58 -7.15 4.76
CA ILE A 51 -3.29 -8.19 4.00
C ILE A 51 -2.89 -8.11 2.53
N LYS A 52 -3.14 -9.18 1.77
CA LYS A 52 -2.71 -9.28 0.37
C LYS A 52 -3.24 -8.15 -0.52
N ALA A 53 -4.50 -7.73 -0.32
CA ALA A 53 -5.11 -6.66 -1.10
C ALA A 53 -4.72 -5.25 -0.62
N SER A 54 -4.25 -5.12 0.63
CA SER A 54 -4.08 -3.84 1.35
C SER A 54 -5.28 -2.89 1.20
N GLY A 55 -6.48 -3.45 1.15
CA GLY A 55 -7.68 -2.72 0.78
C GLY A 55 -8.97 -3.43 1.14
N ARG A 56 -10.08 -2.68 1.09
CA ARG A 56 -11.43 -3.13 1.37
C ARG A 56 -12.10 -3.60 0.09
N ALA A 57 -12.82 -4.72 0.12
CA ALA A 57 -13.58 -5.19 -1.04
C ALA A 57 -14.66 -4.15 -1.46
N SER A 58 -14.85 -3.98 -2.76
CA SER A 58 -15.85 -3.08 -3.35
C SER A 58 -16.70 -3.85 -4.35
N ALA A 59 -18.01 -3.96 -4.07
CA ALA A 59 -18.94 -4.72 -4.92
C ALA A 59 -19.02 -4.12 -6.33
N TYR A 60 -19.07 -2.80 -6.42
CA TYR A 60 -19.13 -2.07 -7.69
C TYR A 60 -17.87 -2.32 -8.53
N ASN A 61 -16.68 -2.06 -7.98
CA ASN A 61 -15.43 -2.23 -8.71
C ASN A 61 -15.22 -3.70 -9.14
N ALA A 62 -15.60 -4.66 -8.29
CA ALA A 62 -15.48 -6.08 -8.60
C ALA A 62 -16.44 -6.51 -9.72
N LEU A 63 -17.68 -6.00 -9.72
CA LEU A 63 -18.67 -6.29 -10.76
C LEU A 63 -18.29 -5.67 -12.10
N THR A 64 -17.79 -4.44 -12.09
CA THR A 64 -17.37 -3.72 -13.31
C THR A 64 -15.94 -4.06 -13.74
N GLU A 65 -15.19 -4.81 -12.92
CA GLU A 65 -13.78 -5.13 -13.11
C GLU A 65 -12.89 -3.88 -13.31
N ILE A 66 -13.26 -2.77 -12.67
CA ILE A 66 -12.53 -1.51 -12.76
C ILE A 66 -11.66 -1.37 -11.52
N PRO A 67 -10.31 -1.38 -11.63
CA PRO A 67 -9.46 -1.10 -10.49
C PRO A 67 -9.70 0.31 -9.96
N PRO A 68 -9.56 0.52 -8.64
CA PRO A 68 -9.69 1.86 -8.06
C PRO A 68 -8.58 2.78 -8.59
N ALA A 69 -8.83 4.08 -8.54
CA ALA A 69 -7.82 5.08 -8.92
C ALA A 69 -6.54 4.93 -8.09
N LYS A 70 -5.40 5.28 -8.69
CA LYS A 70 -4.13 5.38 -7.98
C LYS A 70 -4.21 6.53 -6.99
N SER A 71 -3.92 6.26 -5.72
CA SER A 71 -3.87 7.31 -4.70
C SER A 71 -2.52 8.02 -4.73
N LYS A 72 -2.50 9.28 -4.29
CA LYS A 72 -1.24 10.00 -4.03
C LYS A 72 -0.38 9.23 -3.03
N PRO A 73 0.96 9.31 -3.12
CA PRO A 73 1.84 8.66 -2.15
C PRO A 73 1.52 9.17 -0.74
N THR A 74 1.31 8.26 0.20
CA THR A 74 1.04 8.58 1.61
C THR A 74 1.83 7.64 2.49
N ILE A 75 2.55 8.20 3.47
CA ILE A 75 3.32 7.42 4.44
C ILE A 75 2.46 7.21 5.69
N LEU A 76 2.40 5.96 6.15
CA LEU A 76 1.71 5.60 7.39
C LEU A 76 2.68 5.21 8.49
N ARG A 77 3.80 4.56 8.10
CA ARG A 77 4.83 4.16 9.05
C ARG A 77 6.20 4.17 8.40
N VAL A 78 7.18 4.61 9.17
CA VAL A 78 8.59 4.54 8.84
C VAL A 78 9.29 3.66 9.87
N ASN A 79 9.94 2.60 9.43
CA ASN A 79 10.78 1.74 10.26
C ASN A 79 12.23 1.84 9.80
N ILE A 80 13.11 2.36 10.65
CA ILE A 80 14.54 2.52 10.35
C ILE A 80 15.33 1.59 11.26
N ASN A 81 16.35 0.93 10.71
CA ASN A 81 17.36 0.23 11.49
C ASN A 81 18.76 0.60 11.01
N LYS A 82 19.80 0.00 11.59
CA LYS A 82 21.21 0.32 11.30
C LYS A 82 21.64 0.23 9.82
N LYS A 83 20.88 -0.40 8.92
CA LYS A 83 21.25 -0.58 7.50
C LYS A 83 20.10 -0.33 6.51
N LYS A 84 18.85 -0.27 6.97
CA LYS A 84 17.67 -0.23 6.11
C LYS A 84 16.62 0.75 6.61
N VAL A 85 15.84 1.27 5.67
CA VAL A 85 14.59 1.96 5.92
C VAL A 85 13.46 1.21 5.23
N THR A 86 12.32 1.07 5.89
CA THR A 86 11.10 0.50 5.34
C THR A 86 9.97 1.50 5.56
N ILE A 87 9.29 1.84 4.48
CA ILE A 87 8.14 2.74 4.45
C ILE A 87 6.91 1.90 4.16
N GLU A 88 5.93 1.96 5.05
CA GLU A 88 4.61 1.39 4.83
C GLU A 88 3.63 2.53 4.56
N GLY A 89 2.76 2.35 3.58
CA GLY A 89 1.88 3.39 3.11
C GLY A 89 1.07 2.97 1.90
N MET A 90 0.66 3.94 1.09
CA MET A 90 -0.19 3.73 -0.09
C MET A 90 0.30 4.59 -1.25
N GLY A 91 -0.02 4.20 -2.48
CA GLY A 91 0.23 5.04 -3.66
C GLY A 91 1.68 5.03 -4.14
N PHE A 92 2.49 4.04 -3.75
CA PHE A 92 3.88 3.96 -4.18
C PHE A 92 3.96 3.29 -5.57
N LEU A 93 4.53 3.95 -6.57
CA LEU A 93 4.71 3.36 -7.89
C LEU A 93 5.94 2.47 -7.93
N ASN A 94 5.72 1.23 -8.37
CA ASN A 94 6.81 0.29 -8.63
C ASN A 94 7.76 0.87 -9.70
N GLY A 95 9.06 0.85 -9.41
CA GLY A 95 10.10 1.36 -10.29
C GLY A 95 10.28 2.88 -10.28
N SER A 96 9.38 3.64 -9.66
CA SER A 96 9.43 5.12 -9.71
C SER A 96 9.50 5.76 -8.32
N SER A 97 8.71 5.30 -7.34
CA SER A 97 8.67 5.96 -6.04
C SER A 97 9.98 5.87 -5.27
N VAL A 98 10.55 7.02 -4.93
CA VAL A 98 11.77 7.16 -4.14
C VAL A 98 11.46 7.64 -2.72
N ILE A 99 12.25 7.17 -1.76
CA ILE A 99 12.21 7.66 -0.38
C ILE A 99 13.18 8.83 -0.28
N GLU A 100 12.77 9.92 0.34
CA GLU A 100 13.61 11.08 0.61
C GLU A 100 13.68 11.36 2.10
N VAL A 101 14.82 11.84 2.55
CA VAL A 101 15.06 12.28 3.92
C VAL A 101 15.53 13.72 3.87
N ASN A 102 14.77 14.62 4.50
CA ASN A 102 14.96 16.08 4.40
C ASN A 102 15.06 16.56 2.93
N GLY A 103 14.27 15.97 2.04
CA GLY A 103 14.27 16.29 0.60
C GLY A 103 15.38 15.64 -0.23
N VAL A 104 16.28 14.87 0.38
CA VAL A 104 17.35 14.16 -0.34
C VAL A 104 16.96 12.70 -0.56
N ALA A 105 16.95 12.25 -1.82
CA ALA A 105 16.63 10.87 -2.17
C ALA A 105 17.64 9.87 -1.59
N ILE A 106 17.14 8.74 -1.08
CA ILE A 106 17.95 7.61 -0.64
C ILE A 106 18.17 6.64 -1.81
N SER A 107 19.36 6.02 -1.86
CA SER A 107 19.69 5.02 -2.88
C SER A 107 19.05 3.66 -2.60
N ASP A 108 19.23 2.72 -3.52
CA ASP A 108 18.96 1.28 -3.30
C ASP A 108 17.51 0.96 -2.93
N ILE A 109 16.54 1.68 -3.53
CA ILE A 109 15.12 1.34 -3.40
C ILE A 109 14.87 -0.06 -3.96
N LYS A 110 14.17 -0.87 -3.17
CA LYS A 110 13.69 -2.20 -3.50
C LYS A 110 12.17 -2.16 -3.58
N TYR A 111 11.67 -2.63 -4.71
CA TYR A 111 10.25 -2.80 -4.98
C TYR A 111 9.92 -4.28 -4.89
N ASP A 112 8.93 -4.63 -4.07
CA ASP A 112 8.55 -6.02 -3.79
C ASP A 112 7.06 -6.21 -4.12
N ASP A 113 6.80 -6.95 -5.21
CA ASP A 113 5.46 -7.18 -5.75
C ASP A 113 4.54 -7.96 -4.78
N SER A 114 5.10 -8.56 -3.72
CA SER A 114 4.26 -9.14 -2.68
C SER A 114 3.37 -8.09 -2.00
N TYR A 115 3.77 -6.80 -2.03
CA TYR A 115 3.06 -5.64 -1.49
C TYR A 115 2.25 -4.85 -2.53
N SER A 116 2.13 -5.36 -3.77
CA SER A 116 1.26 -4.79 -4.80
C SER A 116 -0.20 -4.78 -4.36
N VAL A 117 -0.87 -3.67 -4.65
CA VAL A 117 -2.28 -3.45 -4.36
C VAL A 117 -3.09 -3.38 -5.66
N GLY A 118 -4.41 -3.49 -5.55
CA GLY A 118 -5.29 -3.64 -6.72
C GLY A 118 -5.16 -2.56 -7.80
N ASN A 119 -4.86 -1.31 -7.42
CA ASN A 119 -4.67 -0.19 -8.35
C ASN A 119 -3.25 -0.13 -9.00
N GLY A 120 -2.45 -1.19 -8.88
CA GLY A 120 -1.11 -1.28 -9.45
C GLY A 120 -0.07 -0.42 -8.73
N THR A 121 -0.35 0.03 -7.51
CA THR A 121 0.64 0.64 -6.62
C THR A 121 1.15 -0.36 -5.59
N LEU A 122 2.15 0.02 -4.79
CA LEU A 122 2.69 -0.75 -3.69
C LEU A 122 2.25 -0.13 -2.37
N SER A 123 2.11 -0.98 -1.36
CA SER A 123 1.88 -0.56 0.03
C SER A 123 3.15 -0.50 0.89
N ARG A 124 4.30 -0.83 0.29
CA ARG A 124 5.60 -0.84 0.97
C ARG A 124 6.74 -0.47 0.02
N LEU A 125 7.67 0.32 0.53
CA LEU A 125 8.99 0.54 -0.06
C LEU A 125 10.07 0.16 0.95
N ARG A 126 11.20 -0.35 0.45
CA ARG A 126 12.36 -0.67 1.28
C ARG A 126 13.61 -0.09 0.62
N SER A 127 14.55 0.39 1.41
CA SER A 127 15.88 0.78 0.94
C SER A 127 16.94 0.25 1.89
N GLU A 128 18.07 -0.19 1.32
CA GLU A 128 19.21 -0.78 2.05
C GLU A 128 20.53 -0.11 1.69
N PRO A 129 20.69 1.19 1.95
CA PRO A 129 21.86 1.95 1.50
C PRO A 129 23.09 1.73 2.40
N GLY A 130 22.96 0.88 3.42
CA GLY A 130 24.01 0.54 4.36
C GLY A 130 24.15 1.51 5.55
N LYS A 131 25.01 1.11 6.50
CA LYS A 131 25.12 1.75 7.82
C LYS A 131 25.63 3.18 7.78
N LYS A 132 26.56 3.49 6.88
CA LYS A 132 27.12 4.83 6.74
C LYS A 132 26.05 5.82 6.29
N THR A 133 25.29 5.46 5.26
CA THR A 133 24.21 6.29 4.71
C THR A 133 23.08 6.49 5.70
N ILE A 134 22.62 5.43 6.38
CA ILE A 134 21.59 5.56 7.42
C ILE A 134 22.04 6.51 8.54
N LYS A 135 23.26 6.36 9.06
CA LYS A 135 23.76 7.27 10.12
C LYS A 135 23.82 8.73 9.68
N LYS A 136 24.12 8.99 8.40
CA LYS A 136 24.18 10.34 7.85
C LYS A 136 22.80 10.95 7.67
N MET A 137 21.83 10.17 7.18
CA MET A 137 20.48 10.65 6.86
C MET A 137 19.54 10.64 8.07
N PHE A 138 19.76 9.74 9.03
CA PHE A 138 19.00 9.60 10.28
C PHE A 138 19.93 9.72 11.50
N PRO A 139 20.50 10.91 11.76
CA PRO A 139 21.34 11.12 12.92
C PRO A 139 20.53 10.99 14.23
N LYS A 140 21.19 10.46 15.28
CA LYS A 140 20.57 10.28 16.59
C LYS A 140 20.19 11.62 17.21
N GLY A 141 19.05 11.67 17.89
CA GLY A 141 18.56 12.87 18.57
C GLY A 141 18.13 14.01 17.65
N GLN A 142 17.99 13.79 16.34
CA GLN A 142 17.49 14.79 15.41
C GLN A 142 16.19 14.32 14.76
N LEU A 143 15.22 15.24 14.66
CA LEU A 143 14.02 15.01 13.85
C LEU A 143 14.41 15.05 12.38
N VAL A 144 13.88 14.11 11.59
CA VAL A 144 14.00 14.14 10.15
C VAL A 144 12.64 14.01 9.50
N ASP A 145 12.48 14.72 8.39
CA ASP A 145 11.30 14.61 7.55
C ASP A 145 11.54 13.51 6.53
N VAL A 146 10.62 12.54 6.45
CA VAL A 146 10.61 11.54 5.40
C VAL A 146 9.47 11.82 4.43
N THR A 147 9.78 11.80 3.13
CA THR A 147 8.76 11.86 2.06
C THR A 147 8.94 10.70 1.09
N VAL A 148 7.86 10.33 0.41
CA VAL A 148 7.93 9.51 -0.79
C VAL A 148 7.58 10.39 -1.97
N PHE A 149 8.50 10.50 -2.92
CA PHE A 149 8.33 11.24 -4.16
C PHE A 149 8.20 10.28 -5.34
N ASN A 150 7.34 10.63 -6.29
CA ASN A 150 7.14 9.88 -7.51
C ASN A 150 7.59 10.74 -8.69
N PRO A 151 8.80 10.51 -9.24
CA PRO A 151 9.32 11.26 -10.38
C PRO A 151 8.43 11.18 -11.63
N THR A 152 7.69 10.08 -11.81
CA THR A 152 6.82 9.91 -12.99
C THR A 152 5.58 10.79 -12.93
N THR A 153 5.00 11.00 -11.73
CA THR A 153 3.78 11.81 -11.58
C THR A 153 4.05 13.22 -11.03
N GLY A 154 5.24 13.48 -10.51
CA GLY A 154 5.58 14.71 -9.79
C GLY A 154 4.94 14.79 -8.39
N GLU A 155 4.23 13.76 -7.95
CA GLU A 155 3.55 13.77 -6.65
C GLU A 155 4.48 13.43 -5.50
N ARG A 156 4.25 14.07 -4.36
CA ARG A 156 5.01 13.85 -3.12
C ARG A 156 4.05 13.59 -1.97
N SER A 157 4.42 12.69 -1.08
CA SER A 157 3.65 12.46 0.14
C SER A 157 3.72 13.68 1.06
N PRO A 158 2.74 13.84 1.97
CA PRO A 158 2.94 14.66 3.14
C PRO A 158 4.23 14.25 3.88
N LYS A 159 4.86 15.21 4.55
CA LYS A 159 6.03 14.96 5.38
C LYS A 159 5.64 14.05 6.55
N PHE A 160 6.39 12.98 6.73
CA PHE A 160 6.32 12.15 7.93
C PHE A 160 7.48 12.53 8.84
N ALA A 161 7.19 13.21 9.94
CA ALA A 161 8.18 13.52 10.96
C ALA A 161 8.51 12.24 11.72
N THR A 162 9.78 11.83 11.71
CA THR A 162 10.21 10.71 12.53
C THR A 162 10.29 11.11 14.00
N GLY A 163 10.13 10.15 14.92
CA GLY A 163 10.51 10.37 16.31
C GLY A 163 12.02 10.58 16.47
N LEU A 164 12.45 11.02 17.65
CA LEU A 164 13.87 11.06 18.02
C LEU A 164 14.40 9.62 18.16
N PHE A 165 15.54 9.33 17.52
CA PHE A 165 16.21 8.02 17.51
C PHE A 165 17.48 7.98 18.36
#